data_AF-A0A3D5TGP0-F1
#
_entry.id   AF-A0A3D5TGP0-F1
#
_cell.length_a   1.000
_cell.length_b   1.000
_cell.length_c   1.000
_cell.angle_alpha   90.00
_cell.angle_beta   90.00
_cell.angle_gamma   90.00
#
_symmetry.space_group_name_H-M   'P 1'
#
loop_
_entity.id
_entity.type
_entity.pdbx_description
1 polymer ?
#
loop_
_entity_poly.entity_id
_entity_poly.type
_entity_poly.pdbx_seq_one_letter_code
_entity_poly.pdbx_strand_id
1 'polypeptide(L)'
;MRSKGLSILLVTLGVLLLGAAAILFVVRQAQDKQRAADIPSLIEKIEAALPERSAGVIENRADSAMAAVEIDGIDVIGLLELPGRGIKLPVSAEWDSSEQSFRPARFMGSVYDGTLIVGGRSEDGNFDFIDQLDAGEELTFTDMTGRVFRYTVHKIRHADNAKAETLADSESALTLFVKKNGAFLIVRCAAA
;
A
#
# COMPACT_ATOMS: atom_id res chain seq x y z
N MET A 1 -9.22 15.28 55.73
CA MET A 1 -8.96 16.55 55.00
C MET A 1 -8.35 16.21 53.64
N ARG A 2 -9.13 16.29 52.55
CA ARG A 2 -8.62 16.08 51.18
C ARG A 2 -7.62 17.19 50.85
N SER A 3 -6.37 16.84 50.54
CA SER A 3 -5.29 17.81 50.35
C SER A 3 -5.49 18.56 49.02
N LYS A 4 -5.74 19.87 49.11
CA LYS A 4 -5.91 20.77 47.95
C LYS A 4 -4.75 20.67 46.95
N GLY A 5 -3.54 20.33 47.42
CA GLY A 5 -2.36 20.10 46.58
C GLY A 5 -2.47 18.89 45.65
N LEU A 6 -3.15 17.82 46.06
CA LEU A 6 -3.35 16.64 45.20
C LEU A 6 -4.30 16.97 44.04
N SER A 7 -5.34 17.77 44.30
CA SER A 7 -6.26 18.24 43.27
C SER A 7 -5.59 19.15 42.25
N ILE A 8 -4.72 20.07 42.69
CA ILE A 8 -3.97 20.94 41.78
C ILE A 8 -3.00 20.12 40.93
N LEU A 9 -2.27 19.17 41.51
CA LEU A 9 -1.35 18.29 40.80
C LEU A 9 -2.06 17.49 39.68
N LEU A 10 -3.23 16.92 40.00
CA LEU A 10 -4.04 16.17 39.03
C LEU A 10 -4.52 17.06 37.88
N VAL A 11 -4.95 18.29 38.16
CA VAL A 11 -5.38 19.24 37.13
C VAL A 11 -4.20 19.66 36.25
N THR A 12 -3.03 19.96 36.82
CA THR A 12 -1.84 20.32 36.03
C THR A 12 -1.37 19.18 35.14
N LEU A 13 -1.41 17.93 35.63
CA LEU A 13 -1.06 16.76 34.84
C LEU A 13 -2.08 16.53 33.72
N GLY A 14 -3.37 16.72 33.98
CA GLY A 14 -4.42 16.65 32.98
C GLY A 14 -4.22 17.65 31.85
N VAL A 15 -3.92 18.91 32.18
CA VAL A 15 -3.63 19.96 31.17
C VAL A 15 -2.38 19.61 30.36
N LEU A 16 -1.33 19.08 31.00
CA LEU A 16 -0.11 18.66 30.31
C LEU A 16 -0.40 17.52 29.30
N LEU A 17 -1.18 16.52 29.71
CA LEU A 17 -1.56 15.41 28.83
C LEU A 17 -2.41 15.86 27.64
N LEU A 18 -3.36 16.79 27.86
CA LEU A 18 -4.15 17.37 26.78
C LEU A 18 -3.29 18.18 25.81
N GLY A 19 -2.32 18.94 26.32
CA GLY A 19 -1.35 19.67 25.51
C GLY A 19 -0.52 18.73 24.63
N ALA A 20 -0.01 17.63 25.21
CA ALA A 20 0.75 16.62 24.47
C ALA A 20 -0.10 15.94 23.39
N ALA A 21 -1.37 15.59 23.69
CA ALA A 21 -2.28 15.01 22.72
C ALA A 21 -2.60 15.97 21.56
N ALA A 22 -2.79 17.27 21.84
CA ALA A 22 -3.02 18.27 20.81
C ALA A 22 -1.79 18.45 19.90
N ILE A 23 -0.58 18.49 20.48
CA ILE A 23 0.67 18.53 19.70
C ILE A 23 0.79 17.30 18.80
N LEU A 24 0.57 16.09 19.35
CA LEU A 24 0.59 14.86 18.57
C LEU A 24 -0.43 14.89 17.43
N PHE A 25 -1.64 15.39 17.67
CA PHE A 25 -2.67 15.51 16.63
C PHE A 25 -2.25 16.45 15.50
N VAL A 26 -1.69 17.63 15.83
CA VAL A 26 -1.20 18.59 14.84
C VAL A 26 -0.03 18.02 14.05
N VAL A 27 0.92 17.36 14.71
CA VAL A 27 2.07 16.70 14.06
C VAL A 27 1.58 15.60 13.11
N ARG A 28 0.60 14.78 13.52
CA ARG A 28 0.01 13.76 12.65
C ARG A 28 -0.65 14.36 11.43
N GLN A 29 -1.50 15.37 11.62
CA GLN A 29 -2.17 16.03 10.50
C GLN A 29 -1.19 16.67 9.52
N ALA A 30 -0.08 17.23 10.01
CA ALA A 30 0.98 17.76 9.15
C ALA A 30 1.71 16.66 8.39
N GLN A 31 2.02 15.53 9.03
CA GLN A 31 2.65 14.38 8.39
C GLN A 31 1.76 13.76 7.30
N ASP A 32 0.45 13.65 7.54
CA ASP A 32 -0.49 13.08 6.55
C ASP A 32 -0.57 13.95 5.29
N LYS A 33 -0.62 15.27 5.46
CA LYS A 33 -0.61 16.23 4.33
C LYS A 33 0.70 16.17 3.55
N GLN A 34 1.83 16.09 4.26
CA GLN A 34 3.14 16.00 3.61
C GLN A 34 3.27 14.70 2.82
N ARG A 35 2.87 13.56 3.40
CA ARG A 35 2.93 12.25 2.73
C ARG A 35 2.09 12.19 1.46
N ALA A 36 0.89 12.79 1.46
CA ALA A 36 0.06 12.87 0.26
C ALA A 36 0.70 13.73 -0.83
N ALA A 37 1.32 14.86 -0.45
CA ALA A 37 2.07 15.71 -1.37
C ALA A 37 3.36 15.05 -1.92
N ASP A 38 3.94 14.12 -1.18
CA ASP A 38 5.19 13.45 -1.56
C ASP A 38 4.98 12.30 -2.58
N ILE A 39 3.76 11.76 -2.74
CA ILE A 39 3.51 10.62 -3.64
C ILE A 39 3.81 10.93 -5.11
N PRO A 40 3.37 12.06 -5.70
CA PRO A 40 3.76 12.41 -7.06
C PRO A 40 5.28 12.53 -7.25
N SER A 41 5.97 13.15 -6.28
CA SER A 41 7.44 13.25 -6.28
C SER A 41 8.10 11.88 -6.16
N LEU A 42 7.56 10.98 -5.33
CA LEU A 42 8.04 9.61 -5.19
C LEU A 42 7.88 8.83 -6.49
N ILE A 43 6.73 8.96 -7.17
CA ILE A 43 6.50 8.34 -8.48
C ILE A 43 7.52 8.86 -9.48
N GLU A 44 7.75 10.17 -9.56
CA GLU A 44 8.75 10.76 -10.46
C GLU A 44 10.16 10.20 -10.20
N LYS A 45 10.56 10.07 -8.94
CA LYS A 45 11.85 9.49 -8.55
C LYS A 45 11.95 8.00 -8.91
N ILE A 46 10.87 7.23 -8.71
CA ILE A 46 10.81 5.82 -9.13
C ILE A 46 10.97 5.72 -10.64
N GLU A 47 10.22 6.51 -11.40
CA GLU A 47 10.28 6.49 -12.86
C GLU A 47 11.66 6.90 -13.40
N ALA A 48 12.33 7.86 -12.74
CA ALA A 48 13.71 8.23 -13.06
C ALA A 48 14.74 7.14 -12.70
N ALA A 49 14.44 6.31 -11.68
CA ALA A 49 15.28 5.19 -11.26
C ALA A 49 15.04 3.91 -12.06
N LEU A 50 13.91 3.80 -12.77
CA LEU A 50 13.57 2.62 -13.55
C LEU A 50 14.49 2.50 -14.77
N PRO A 51 15.09 1.31 -15.00
CA PRO A 51 15.76 0.99 -16.27
C PRO A 51 14.79 1.01 -17.46
N GLU A 52 15.34 0.76 -18.66
CA GLU A 52 14.53 0.56 -19.85
C GLU A 52 13.49 -0.55 -19.63
N ARG A 53 12.23 -0.23 -19.89
CA ARG A 53 11.12 -1.15 -19.63
C ARG A 53 11.16 -2.33 -20.60
N SER A 54 11.10 -3.54 -20.07
CA SER A 54 11.05 -4.79 -20.83
C SER A 54 9.89 -5.65 -20.37
N ALA A 55 9.45 -6.60 -21.19
CA ALA A 55 8.36 -7.50 -20.79
C ALA A 55 8.83 -8.44 -19.66
N GLY A 56 8.08 -8.44 -18.55
CA GLY A 56 8.20 -9.43 -17.49
C GLY A 56 7.54 -10.74 -17.90
N VAL A 57 8.11 -11.85 -17.45
CA VAL A 57 7.55 -13.20 -17.67
C VAL A 57 7.38 -13.85 -16.30
N ILE A 58 6.17 -14.37 -16.06
CA ILE A 58 5.86 -15.18 -14.89
C ILE A 58 6.38 -16.59 -15.15
N GLU A 59 7.28 -17.05 -14.31
CA GLU A 59 7.94 -18.34 -14.43
C GLU A 59 8.05 -18.98 -13.06
N ASN A 60 7.87 -20.29 -12.99
CA ASN A 60 8.10 -21.04 -11.77
C ASN A 60 9.62 -21.10 -11.50
N ARG A 61 10.11 -20.14 -10.70
CA ARG A 61 11.51 -20.03 -10.30
C ARG A 61 11.63 -20.30 -8.80
N ALA A 62 12.77 -20.86 -8.40
CA ALA A 62 13.06 -21.13 -6.99
C ALA A 62 13.36 -19.84 -6.19
N ASP A 63 13.71 -18.74 -6.86
CA ASP A 63 14.01 -17.46 -6.24
C ASP A 63 12.85 -16.47 -6.43
N SER A 64 12.14 -16.19 -5.34
CA SER A 64 11.03 -15.24 -5.28
C SER A 64 11.45 -13.85 -4.79
N ALA A 65 12.75 -13.61 -4.53
CA ALA A 65 13.23 -12.33 -4.03
C ALA A 65 13.05 -11.22 -5.07
N MET A 66 12.35 -10.15 -4.68
CA MET A 66 12.16 -8.96 -5.52
C MET A 66 13.19 -7.90 -5.17
N ALA A 67 13.77 -7.27 -6.18
CA ALA A 67 14.68 -6.14 -5.97
C ALA A 67 13.93 -4.98 -5.31
N ALA A 68 14.53 -4.41 -4.26
CA ALA A 68 14.04 -3.22 -3.59
C ALA A 68 15.06 -2.09 -3.74
N VAL A 69 14.58 -0.86 -3.93
CA VAL A 69 15.40 0.35 -4.02
C VAL A 69 14.89 1.34 -2.98
N GLU A 70 15.80 1.82 -2.12
CA GLU A 70 15.47 2.85 -1.13
C GLU A 70 15.32 4.22 -1.83
N ILE A 71 14.12 4.79 -1.78
CA ILE A 71 13.80 6.12 -2.29
C ILE A 71 13.08 6.89 -1.20
N ASP A 72 13.64 8.02 -0.77
CA ASP A 72 13.12 8.84 0.33
C ASP A 72 12.85 8.04 1.62
N GLY A 73 13.74 7.09 1.94
CA GLY A 73 13.63 6.22 3.12
C GLY A 73 12.56 5.14 3.02
N ILE A 74 12.13 4.80 1.80
CA ILE A 74 11.15 3.75 1.53
C ILE A 74 11.78 2.74 0.59
N ASP A 75 11.79 1.47 0.98
CA ASP A 75 12.16 0.38 0.11
C ASP A 75 11.03 0.08 -0.88
N VAL A 76 11.20 0.49 -2.13
CA VAL A 76 10.21 0.32 -3.21
C VAL A 76 10.60 -0.90 -4.05
N ILE A 77 9.64 -1.78 -4.32
CA ILE A 77 9.84 -2.98 -5.18
C ILE A 77 9.28 -2.82 -6.58
N GLY A 78 8.48 -1.79 -6.82
CA GLY A 78 7.93 -1.51 -8.13
C GLY A 78 6.82 -0.48 -8.13
N LEU A 79 6.22 -0.33 -9.32
CA LEU A 79 5.15 0.60 -9.62
C LEU A 79 3.95 -0.17 -10.17
N LEU A 80 2.81 -0.07 -9.48
CA LEU A 80 1.53 -0.57 -9.96
C LEU A 80 0.83 0.54 -10.74
N GLU A 81 0.41 0.27 -11.96
CA GLU A 81 -0.25 1.25 -12.83
C GLU A 81 -1.59 0.68 -13.32
N LEU A 82 -2.58 1.58 -13.44
CA LEU A 82 -3.85 1.32 -14.11
C LEU A 82 -3.91 2.23 -15.33
N PRO A 83 -3.40 1.79 -16.50
CA PRO A 83 -3.20 2.67 -17.65
C PRO A 83 -4.48 3.36 -18.11
N GLY A 84 -5.60 2.63 -18.12
CA GLY A 84 -6.91 3.18 -18.52
C GLY A 84 -7.43 4.31 -17.64
N ARG A 85 -6.85 4.50 -16.45
CA ARG A 85 -7.22 5.54 -15.47
C ARG A 85 -6.14 6.60 -15.26
N GLY A 86 -4.94 6.40 -15.83
CA GLY A 86 -3.79 7.26 -15.57
C GLY A 86 -3.32 7.22 -14.10
N ILE A 87 -3.61 6.14 -13.38
CA ILE A 87 -3.24 5.98 -11.97
C ILE A 87 -1.94 5.22 -11.86
N LYS A 88 -1.06 5.69 -10.96
CA LYS A 88 0.22 5.07 -10.63
C LYS A 88 0.39 5.01 -9.13
N LEU A 89 0.85 3.88 -8.63
CA LEU A 89 0.94 3.57 -7.21
C LEU A 89 2.30 2.92 -6.90
N PRO A 90 3.16 3.56 -6.10
CA PRO A 90 4.40 2.94 -5.65
C PRO A 90 4.08 1.79 -4.69
N VAL A 91 4.77 0.65 -4.85
CA VAL A 91 4.60 -0.53 -4.00
C VAL A 91 5.85 -0.75 -3.15
N SER A 92 5.71 -0.72 -1.82
CA SER A 92 6.83 -0.97 -0.89
C SER A 92 7.13 -2.45 -0.69
N ALA A 93 8.38 -2.74 -0.33
CA ALA A 93 8.90 -4.09 -0.11
C ALA A 93 8.29 -4.81 1.09
N GLU A 94 8.09 -4.05 2.17
CA GLU A 94 7.59 -4.53 3.44
C GLU A 94 6.17 -4.06 3.71
N TRP A 95 5.37 -4.99 4.22
CA TRP A 95 4.06 -4.73 4.78
C TRP A 95 4.18 -4.32 6.24
N ASP A 96 3.77 -3.10 6.56
CA ASP A 96 3.57 -2.67 7.94
C ASP A 96 2.08 -2.68 8.25
N SER A 97 1.66 -3.56 9.17
CA SER A 97 0.28 -3.64 9.63
C SER A 97 -0.12 -2.52 10.60
N SER A 98 0.82 -1.64 10.99
CA SER A 98 0.52 -0.50 11.84
C SER A 98 -0.47 0.43 11.14
N GLU A 99 -1.34 1.08 11.91
CA GLU A 99 -2.26 2.10 11.34
C GLU A 99 -1.53 3.30 10.72
N GLN A 100 -0.19 3.38 10.89
CA GLN A 100 0.64 4.56 10.64
C GLN A 100 1.43 4.48 9.32
N SER A 101 1.48 3.34 8.66
CA SER A 101 2.12 3.21 7.33
C SER A 101 1.13 2.59 6.35
N PHE A 102 0.59 3.44 5.47
CA PHE A 102 -0.43 3.05 4.50
C PHE A 102 -0.06 3.51 3.10
N ARG A 103 0.91 2.80 2.53
CA ARG A 103 1.22 2.81 1.10
C ARG A 103 0.85 1.45 0.53
N PRO A 104 0.53 1.33 -0.76
CA PRO A 104 0.49 0.03 -1.40
C PRO A 104 1.78 -0.73 -1.08
N ALA A 105 1.66 -1.94 -0.56
CA ALA A 105 2.79 -2.67 -0.01
C ALA A 105 2.65 -4.16 -0.27
N ARG A 106 3.78 -4.83 -0.51
CA ARG A 106 3.80 -6.27 -0.68
C ARG A 106 3.50 -6.97 0.64
N PHE A 107 2.36 -7.65 0.69
CA PHE A 107 1.99 -8.50 1.82
C PHE A 107 2.74 -9.83 1.77
N MET A 108 2.78 -10.48 0.61
CA MET A 108 3.56 -11.69 0.37
C MET A 108 3.68 -12.01 -1.12
N GLY A 109 4.38 -13.10 -1.42
CA GLY A 109 4.56 -13.62 -2.76
C GLY A 109 5.54 -12.79 -3.58
N SER A 110 5.55 -13.05 -4.89
CA SER A 110 6.41 -12.40 -5.85
C SER A 110 5.72 -12.19 -7.18
N VAL A 111 6.13 -11.15 -7.89
CA VAL A 111 5.68 -10.92 -9.27
C VAL A 111 6.14 -12.05 -10.21
N TYR A 112 7.25 -12.69 -9.86
CA TYR A 112 7.93 -13.64 -10.72
C TYR A 112 7.26 -15.00 -10.81
N ASP A 113 6.62 -15.44 -9.73
CA ASP A 113 5.94 -16.73 -9.64
C ASP A 113 4.41 -16.60 -9.69
N GLY A 114 3.90 -15.39 -9.94
CA GLY A 114 2.47 -15.12 -10.03
C GLY A 114 1.76 -15.23 -8.69
N THR A 115 2.46 -15.06 -7.57
CA THR A 115 1.85 -15.12 -6.23
C THR A 115 1.79 -13.76 -5.54
N LEU A 116 2.09 -12.67 -6.25
CA LEU A 116 2.18 -11.34 -5.67
C LEU A 116 0.86 -10.91 -5.02
N ILE A 117 0.91 -10.58 -3.73
CA ILE A 117 -0.22 -10.02 -3.00
C ILE A 117 0.18 -8.63 -2.50
N VAL A 118 -0.56 -7.61 -2.96
CA VAL A 118 -0.37 -6.21 -2.57
C VAL A 118 -1.56 -5.75 -1.74
N GLY A 119 -1.28 -5.13 -0.61
CA GLY A 119 -2.31 -4.55 0.26
C GLY A 119 -2.31 -3.04 0.24
N GLY A 120 -3.43 -2.43 0.61
CA GLY A 120 -3.52 -0.99 0.82
C GLY A 120 -4.88 -0.54 1.38
N ARG A 121 -5.16 0.76 1.29
CA ARG A 121 -6.37 1.41 1.84
C ARG A 121 -7.12 2.14 0.76
N SER A 122 -8.42 2.29 0.99
CA SER A 122 -9.28 3.18 0.23
C SER A 122 -9.08 4.64 0.67
N GLU A 123 -7.90 5.20 0.41
CA GLU A 123 -7.48 6.56 0.79
C GLU A 123 -6.67 7.23 -0.33
N ASP A 124 -6.64 8.56 -0.33
CA ASP A 124 -5.93 9.37 -1.33
C ASP A 124 -4.43 8.98 -1.39
N GLY A 125 -3.90 8.88 -2.60
CA GLY A 125 -2.55 8.37 -2.86
C GLY A 125 -2.37 6.85 -2.62
N ASN A 126 -3.47 6.13 -2.40
CA ASN A 126 -3.51 4.68 -2.26
C ASN A 126 -4.59 4.11 -3.21
N PHE A 127 -5.47 3.24 -2.76
CA PHE A 127 -6.55 2.68 -3.57
C PHE A 127 -7.89 3.44 -3.38
N ASP A 128 -7.90 4.77 -3.39
CA ASP A 128 -9.12 5.58 -3.31
C ASP A 128 -10.15 5.30 -4.43
N PHE A 129 -9.68 4.79 -5.56
CA PHE A 129 -10.47 4.39 -6.71
C PHE A 129 -11.04 2.98 -6.62
N ILE A 130 -10.78 2.20 -5.56
CA ILE A 130 -11.01 0.75 -5.55
C ILE A 130 -12.46 0.34 -5.86
N ASP A 131 -13.45 1.12 -5.46
CA ASP A 131 -14.87 0.80 -5.72
C ASP A 131 -15.30 1.09 -7.16
N GLN A 132 -14.49 1.82 -7.90
CA GLN A 132 -14.74 2.16 -9.30
C GLN A 132 -14.10 1.14 -10.23
N LEU A 133 -13.30 0.20 -9.71
CA LEU A 133 -12.61 -0.80 -10.49
C LEU A 133 -13.60 -1.87 -10.97
N ASP A 134 -13.54 -2.20 -12.25
CA ASP A 134 -14.39 -3.18 -12.89
C ASP A 134 -13.59 -4.40 -13.39
N ALA A 135 -14.29 -5.52 -13.56
CA ALA A 135 -13.71 -6.68 -14.24
C ALA A 135 -13.41 -6.34 -15.71
N GLY A 136 -12.29 -6.84 -16.22
CA GLY A 136 -11.77 -6.53 -17.55
C GLY A 136 -10.77 -5.37 -17.59
N GLU A 137 -10.61 -4.62 -16.50
CA GLU A 137 -9.60 -3.56 -16.46
C GLU A 137 -8.18 -4.11 -16.42
N GLU A 138 -7.28 -3.38 -17.09
CA GLU A 138 -5.87 -3.71 -17.17
C GLU A 138 -5.07 -3.08 -16.03
N LEU A 139 -4.16 -3.86 -15.46
CA LEU A 139 -3.15 -3.40 -14.52
C LEU A 139 -1.78 -3.80 -15.02
N THR A 140 -0.79 -2.98 -14.71
CA THR A 140 0.61 -3.34 -14.92
C THR A 140 1.40 -3.19 -13.64
N PHE A 141 2.26 -4.14 -13.33
CA PHE A 141 3.28 -3.99 -12.30
C PHE A 141 4.65 -3.93 -12.96
N THR A 142 5.38 -2.84 -12.73
CA THR A 142 6.77 -2.70 -13.19
C THR A 142 7.69 -2.87 -11.99
N ASP A 143 8.51 -3.93 -11.96
CA ASP A 143 9.50 -4.10 -10.88
C ASP A 143 10.66 -3.11 -10.99
N MET A 144 11.45 -2.96 -9.93
CA MET A 144 12.61 -2.04 -9.94
C MET A 144 13.73 -2.44 -10.92
N THR A 145 13.64 -3.60 -11.58
CA THR A 145 14.55 -4.01 -12.65
C THR A 145 14.05 -3.58 -14.05
N GLY A 146 12.89 -2.94 -14.13
CA GLY A 146 12.26 -2.49 -15.37
C GLY A 146 11.38 -3.55 -16.05
N ARG A 147 11.08 -4.68 -15.39
CA ARG A 147 10.23 -5.72 -15.98
C ARG A 147 8.76 -5.41 -15.75
N VAL A 148 8.00 -5.35 -16.84
CA VAL A 148 6.58 -5.01 -16.86
C VAL A 148 5.73 -6.28 -16.95
N PHE A 149 4.95 -6.54 -15.91
CA PHE A 149 3.99 -7.63 -15.82
C PHE A 149 2.59 -7.08 -16.03
N ARG A 150 1.81 -7.71 -16.91
CA ARG A 150 0.46 -7.28 -17.28
C ARG A 150 -0.59 -8.20 -16.68
N TYR A 151 -1.68 -7.60 -16.24
CA TYR A 151 -2.78 -8.31 -15.61
C TYR A 151 -4.13 -7.75 -16.08
N THR A 152 -5.16 -8.59 -15.99
CA THR A 152 -6.55 -8.19 -16.17
C THR A 152 -7.36 -8.56 -14.94
N VAL A 153 -8.17 -7.63 -14.42
CA VAL A 153 -9.10 -7.91 -13.32
C VAL A 153 -10.11 -8.94 -13.78
N HIS A 154 -10.22 -10.08 -13.10
CA HIS A 154 -11.24 -11.08 -13.42
C HIS A 154 -12.30 -11.21 -12.34
N LYS A 155 -11.99 -10.83 -11.09
CA LYS A 155 -12.93 -10.98 -9.98
C LYS A 155 -12.69 -9.94 -8.89
N ILE A 156 -13.79 -9.36 -8.40
CA ILE A 156 -13.81 -8.44 -7.26
C ILE A 156 -14.75 -9.00 -6.20
N ARG A 157 -14.33 -9.03 -4.94
CA ARG A 157 -15.09 -9.60 -3.83
C ARG A 157 -14.95 -8.76 -2.56
N HIS A 158 -16.06 -8.63 -1.83
CA HIS A 158 -16.06 -8.11 -0.46
C HIS A 158 -15.74 -9.24 0.55
N ALA A 159 -14.92 -8.93 1.54
CA ALA A 159 -14.53 -9.85 2.60
C ALA A 159 -14.45 -9.15 3.96
N ASP A 160 -14.82 -9.86 5.01
CA ASP A 160 -14.76 -9.36 6.40
C ASP A 160 -13.35 -9.43 6.98
N ASN A 161 -12.45 -10.21 6.35
CA ASN A 161 -11.04 -10.32 6.73
C ASN A 161 -10.14 -10.54 5.51
N ALA A 162 -8.85 -10.29 5.68
CA ALA A 162 -7.81 -10.45 4.68
C ALA A 162 -6.69 -11.35 5.21
N LYS A 163 -7.01 -12.60 5.52
CA LYS A 163 -6.02 -13.61 5.94
C LYS A 163 -5.30 -14.21 4.73
N ALA A 164 -4.07 -14.65 4.93
CA ALA A 164 -3.23 -15.23 3.88
C ALA A 164 -3.94 -16.31 3.06
N GLU A 165 -4.69 -17.20 3.72
CA GLU A 165 -5.39 -18.31 3.08
C GLU A 165 -6.57 -17.85 2.20
N THR A 166 -7.12 -16.66 2.47
CA THR A 166 -8.21 -16.07 1.69
C THR A 166 -7.69 -15.24 0.51
N LEU A 167 -6.49 -14.66 0.68
CA LEU A 167 -5.83 -13.81 -0.31
C LEU A 167 -5.06 -14.62 -1.36
N ALA A 168 -4.46 -15.74 -0.96
CA ALA A 168 -3.82 -16.66 -1.88
C ALA A 168 -4.86 -17.33 -2.78
N ASP A 169 -4.59 -17.35 -4.08
CA ASP A 169 -5.49 -17.91 -5.09
C ASP A 169 -4.68 -18.42 -6.28
N SER A 170 -4.80 -19.70 -6.61
CA SER A 170 -4.04 -20.31 -7.71
C SER A 170 -4.43 -19.80 -9.08
N GLU A 171 -5.63 -19.25 -9.21
CA GLU A 171 -6.17 -18.71 -10.47
C GLU A 171 -5.80 -17.23 -10.66
N SER A 172 -5.07 -16.62 -9.71
CA SER A 172 -4.72 -15.21 -9.74
C SER A 172 -3.20 -15.05 -9.74
N ALA A 173 -2.70 -14.28 -10.70
CA ALA A 173 -1.28 -13.94 -10.81
C ALA A 173 -0.91 -12.70 -9.97
N LEU A 174 -1.92 -11.91 -9.59
CA LEU A 174 -1.83 -10.76 -8.69
C LEU A 174 -3.13 -10.65 -7.89
N THR A 175 -3.01 -10.51 -6.57
CA THR A 175 -4.13 -10.18 -5.67
C THR A 175 -3.90 -8.82 -5.05
N LEU A 176 -4.89 -7.93 -5.17
CA LEU A 176 -4.95 -6.70 -4.38
C LEU A 176 -5.95 -6.89 -3.24
N PHE A 177 -5.63 -6.41 -2.04
CA PHE A 177 -6.62 -6.31 -0.97
C PHE A 177 -6.60 -4.93 -0.32
N VAL A 178 -7.78 -4.34 -0.19
CA VAL A 178 -7.92 -2.94 0.18
C VAL A 178 -8.82 -2.84 1.40
N LYS A 179 -8.28 -2.31 2.51
CA LYS A 179 -9.06 -2.06 3.72
C LYS A 179 -9.93 -0.82 3.52
N LYS A 180 -11.23 -0.95 3.80
CA LYS A 180 -12.22 0.13 3.71
C LYS A 180 -13.29 -0.05 4.79
N ASN A 181 -13.48 0.96 5.65
CA ASN A 181 -14.54 1.00 6.68
C ASN A 181 -14.67 -0.27 7.54
N GLY A 182 -13.55 -0.91 7.87
CA GLY A 182 -13.52 -2.14 8.68
C GLY A 182 -13.73 -3.45 7.90
N ALA A 183 -13.98 -3.38 6.60
CA ALA A 183 -14.02 -4.51 5.67
C ALA A 183 -12.86 -4.45 4.67
N PHE A 184 -12.80 -5.45 3.79
CA PHE A 184 -11.82 -5.56 2.72
C PHE A 184 -12.48 -5.75 1.37
N LEU A 185 -11.97 -5.08 0.34
CA LEU A 185 -12.19 -5.44 -1.05
C LEU A 185 -10.98 -6.26 -1.53
N ILE A 186 -11.24 -7.42 -2.11
CA ILE A 186 -10.22 -8.29 -2.72
C ILE A 186 -10.42 -8.26 -4.22
N VAL A 187 -9.39 -7.84 -4.95
CA VAL A 187 -9.34 -7.81 -6.40
C VAL A 187 -8.37 -8.89 -6.87
N ARG A 188 -8.83 -9.72 -7.78
CA ARG A 188 -8.07 -10.82 -8.35
C ARG A 188 -7.80 -10.56 -9.82
N CYS A 189 -6.53 -10.67 -10.18
CA CYS A 189 -6.07 -10.37 -11.52
C CYS A 189 -5.38 -11.61 -12.11
N ALA A 190 -5.75 -11.94 -13.34
CA ALA A 190 -5.09 -12.97 -14.13
C ALA A 190 -3.95 -12.33 -14.93
N ALA A 191 -2.90 -13.09 -15.24
CA ALA A 191 -1.87 -12.61 -16.16
C ALA A 191 -2.47 -12.44 -17.57
N ALA A 192 -2.11 -11.35 -18.24
CA ALA A 192 -2.59 -11.00 -19.59
C ALA A 192 -1.58 -11.37 -20.68
#